data_AF-A0A9P6WU04-F1
#
_entry.id   AF-A0A9P6WU04-F1
#
_cell.length_a   1.000
_cell.length_b   1.000
_cell.length_c   1.000
_cell.angle_alpha   90.00
_cell.angle_beta   90.00
_cell.angle_gamma   90.00
#
_symmetry.space_group_name_H-M   'P 1'
#
loop_
_entity.id
_entity.type
_entity.pdbx_description
1 polymer ?
#
loop_
_entity_poly.entity_id
_entity_poly.type
_entity_poly.pdbx_seq_one_letter_code
_entity_poly.pdbx_strand_id
1 'polypeptide(L)'
;MTGLSLPTVRNIIKDIYQIMEADLRIEDVQVGGVNSDGQPIIVEIDESKFGKRKYNKGKRVDGVWVVGGVERTPERKVFLLTVPNRNQNTLKLIIDTFVKDGND
;
A
#
# COMPACT_ATOMS: atom_id res chain seq x y z
N MET A 1 -2.83 -9.44 -26.95
CA MET A 1 -3.88 -8.39 -26.96
C MET A 1 -5.21 -9.10 -26.75
N THR A 2 -6.03 -8.73 -25.76
CA THR A 2 -7.20 -9.52 -25.30
C THR A 2 -8.41 -9.50 -26.25
N GLY A 3 -8.33 -8.79 -27.38
CA GLY A 3 -9.46 -8.62 -28.32
C GLY A 3 -10.57 -7.68 -27.83
N LEU A 4 -10.50 -7.20 -26.59
CA LEU A 4 -11.49 -6.34 -25.97
C LEU A 4 -11.18 -4.85 -26.15
N SER A 5 -12.22 -4.02 -26.16
CA SER A 5 -12.07 -2.57 -26.19
C SER A 5 -11.46 -2.04 -24.89
N LEU A 6 -10.71 -0.94 -24.95
CA LEU A 6 -10.13 -0.30 -23.76
C LEU A 6 -11.16 0.07 -22.68
N PRO A 7 -12.35 0.63 -23.04
CA PRO A 7 -13.40 0.86 -22.05
C PRO A 7 -13.86 -0.42 -21.35
N THR A 8 -14.01 -1.53 -22.09
CA THR A 8 -14.41 -2.81 -21.52
C THR A 8 -13.36 -3.31 -20.52
N VAL A 9 -12.07 -3.30 -20.90
CA VAL A 9 -10.98 -3.71 -20.01
C VAL A 9 -10.95 -2.85 -18.75
N ARG A 10 -11.13 -1.53 -18.88
CA ARG A 10 -11.18 -0.62 -17.74
C ARG A 10 -12.33 -0.95 -16.79
N ASN A 11 -13.51 -1.25 -17.31
CA ASN A 11 -14.67 -1.58 -16.48
C ASN A 11 -14.44 -2.89 -15.73
N ILE A 12 -13.95 -3.93 -16.41
CA ILE A 12 -13.61 -5.21 -15.77
C ILE A 12 -12.60 -5.01 -14.62
N ILE A 13 -11.54 -4.22 -14.84
CA ILE A 13 -10.55 -3.94 -13.78
C ILE A 13 -11.19 -3.20 -12.60
N LYS A 14 -12.10 -2.25 -12.86
CA LYS A 14 -12.82 -1.54 -11.81
C LYS A 14 -13.73 -2.46 -11.00
N ASP A 15 -14.44 -3.36 -11.67
CA ASP A 15 -15.34 -4.30 -11.01
C ASP A 15 -14.55 -5.26 -10.10
N ILE A 16 -13.43 -5.80 -10.60
CA ILE A 16 -12.51 -6.61 -9.79
C ILE A 16 -11.99 -5.83 -8.59
N TYR A 17 -11.58 -4.58 -8.80
CA TYR A 17 -11.10 -3.71 -7.72
C TYR A 17 -12.16 -3.50 -6.64
N GLN A 18 -13.40 -3.21 -7.01
CA GLN A 18 -14.50 -3.01 -6.05
C GLN A 18 -14.83 -4.29 -5.27
N ILE A 19 -14.78 -5.45 -5.93
CA ILE A 19 -14.98 -6.74 -5.27
C ILE A 19 -13.87 -7.00 -4.26
N MET A 20 -12.61 -6.78 -4.65
CA MET A 20 -11.48 -6.94 -3.74
C MET A 20 -11.58 -5.97 -2.56
N GLU A 21 -11.92 -4.71 -2.80
CA GLU A 21 -12.07 -3.69 -1.76
C GLU A 21 -13.18 -4.05 -0.76
N ALA A 22 -14.29 -4.64 -1.24
CA ALA A 22 -15.40 -5.05 -0.37
C ALA A 22 -15.08 -6.26 0.53
N ASP A 23 -14.13 -7.11 0.13
CA ASP A 23 -13.73 -8.30 0.87
C ASP A 23 -12.58 -8.01 1.86
N LEU A 24 -11.74 -7.02 1.54
CA LEU A 24 -10.58 -6.66 2.36
C LEU A 24 -10.99 -6.03 3.69
N ARG A 25 -10.48 -6.60 4.80
CA ARG A 25 -10.56 -5.99 6.13
C ARG A 25 -9.20 -5.45 6.55
N ILE A 26 -9.18 -4.56 7.53
CA ILE A 26 -7.94 -3.91 8.00
C ILE A 26 -6.96 -4.96 8.54
N GLU A 27 -7.47 -5.99 9.22
CA GLU A 27 -6.67 -7.06 9.82
C GLU A 27 -5.93 -7.88 8.75
N ASP A 28 -6.52 -8.00 7.56
CA ASP A 28 -5.95 -8.73 6.43
C ASP A 28 -4.74 -7.99 5.84
N VAL A 29 -4.70 -6.66 5.95
CA VAL A 29 -3.62 -5.81 5.40
C VAL A 29 -2.61 -5.30 6.43
N GLN A 30 -2.89 -5.46 7.73
CA GLN A 30 -1.93 -5.15 8.79
C GLN A 30 -0.67 -6.02 8.70
N VAL A 31 0.48 -5.42 8.95
CA VAL A 31 1.82 -6.05 8.93
C VAL A 31 2.47 -5.99 10.30
N GLY A 32 3.54 -6.74 10.51
CA GLY A 32 4.29 -6.76 11.77
C GLY A 32 3.70 -7.73 12.78
N GLY A 33 3.91 -7.47 14.07
CA GLY A 33 3.58 -8.42 15.14
C GLY A 33 4.72 -9.37 15.44
N VAL A 34 4.39 -10.58 15.88
CA VAL A 34 5.34 -11.66 16.16
C VAL A 34 5.21 -12.79 15.13
N ASN A 35 6.34 -13.40 14.78
CA ASN A 35 6.36 -14.57 13.90
C ASN A 35 6.06 -15.87 14.65
N SER A 36 6.09 -17.00 13.95
CA SER A 36 5.87 -18.34 14.52
C SER A 36 6.86 -18.72 15.64
N ASP A 37 8.03 -18.09 15.67
CA ASP A 37 9.09 -18.33 16.65
C ASP A 37 9.02 -17.36 17.83
N GLY A 38 7.96 -16.53 17.91
CA GLY A 38 7.79 -15.51 18.95
C GLY A 38 8.73 -14.31 18.81
N GLN A 39 9.32 -14.09 17.63
CA GLN A 39 10.22 -12.98 17.37
C GLN A 39 9.48 -11.81 16.69
N PRO A 40 9.76 -10.55 17.06
CA PRO A 40 9.17 -9.39 16.40
C PRO A 40 9.49 -9.36 14.90
N ILE A 41 8.46 -9.12 14.09
CA ILE A 41 8.59 -8.94 12.65
C ILE A 41 9.05 -7.51 12.36
N ILE A 42 10.13 -7.38 11.60
CA ILE A 42 10.64 -6.09 11.14
C ILE A 42 9.83 -5.63 9.93
N VAL A 43 9.31 -4.40 9.98
CA VAL A 43 8.59 -3.76 8.89
C VAL A 43 9.41 -2.58 8.37
N GLU A 44 9.68 -2.57 7.06
CA GLU A 44 10.27 -1.42 6.35
C GLU A 44 9.15 -0.53 5.84
N ILE A 45 9.19 0.77 6.14
CA ILE A 45 8.16 1.75 5.75
C ILE A 45 8.79 2.81 4.85
N ASP A 46 8.13 3.14 3.74
CA ASP A 46 8.59 4.16 2.80
C ASP A 46 7.44 5.02 2.24
N GLU A 47 7.81 6.19 1.73
CA GLU A 47 6.93 7.17 1.10
C GLU A 47 7.33 7.41 -0.35
N SER A 48 6.37 7.24 -1.26
CA SER A 48 6.60 7.46 -2.69
C SER A 48 5.49 8.31 -3.29
N LYS A 49 5.85 9.43 -3.92
CA LYS A 49 4.90 10.21 -4.73
C LYS A 49 4.74 9.55 -6.10
N PHE A 50 3.56 9.09 -6.49
CA PHE A 50 3.25 8.51 -7.80
C PHE A 50 2.60 9.52 -8.71
N GLY A 51 3.14 9.72 -9.91
CA GLY A 51 2.58 10.67 -10.86
C GLY A 51 3.46 10.89 -12.07
N LYS A 52 2.94 11.68 -13.02
CA LYS A 52 3.67 11.99 -14.25
C LYS A 52 4.91 12.82 -13.90
N ARG A 53 6.05 12.40 -14.44
CA ARG A 53 7.29 13.20 -14.37
C ARG A 53 7.18 14.34 -15.38
N LYS A 54 7.66 15.53 -15.02
CA LYS A 54 7.77 16.65 -15.98
C LYS A 54 8.57 16.16 -17.19
N TYR A 55 8.09 16.29 -18.42
CA TYR A 55 8.80 15.81 -19.63
C TYR A 55 9.29 14.35 -19.61
N ASN A 56 8.64 13.46 -18.84
CA ASN A 56 9.12 12.10 -18.56
C ASN A 56 10.53 12.05 -17.94
N LYS A 57 11.09 13.17 -17.46
CA LYS A 57 12.44 13.32 -16.91
C LYS A 57 12.45 14.29 -15.72
N GLY A 58 13.03 13.88 -14.60
CA GLY A 58 13.14 14.74 -13.41
C GLY A 58 11.91 14.69 -12.48
N LYS A 59 11.65 15.79 -11.77
CA LYS A 59 10.72 15.89 -10.63
C LYS A 59 9.28 15.49 -11.00
N ARG A 60 8.62 14.75 -10.10
CA ARG A 60 7.17 14.48 -10.16
C ARG A 60 6.41 15.72 -9.72
N VAL A 61 5.75 16.38 -10.65
CA VAL A 61 5.06 17.67 -10.43
C VAL A 61 3.67 17.38 -9.86
N ASP A 62 2.87 16.61 -10.61
CA ASP A 62 1.52 16.19 -10.22
C ASP A 62 1.51 14.70 -9.90
N GLY A 63 0.91 14.34 -8.76
CA GLY A 63 0.87 12.97 -8.31
C GLY A 63 0.27 12.78 -6.92
N VAL A 64 -0.04 11.53 -6.61
CA VAL A 64 -0.61 11.06 -5.35
C VAL A 64 0.53 10.56 -4.47
N TRP A 65 0.53 10.90 -3.18
CA TRP A 65 1.45 10.29 -2.24
C TRP A 65 0.97 8.90 -1.89
N VAL A 66 1.88 7.93 -1.88
CA VAL A 66 1.62 6.58 -1.40
C VAL A 66 2.59 6.31 -0.27
N VAL A 67 2.05 5.82 0.84
CA VAL A 67 2.83 5.29 1.96
C VAL A 67 2.64 3.79 1.97
N GLY A 68 3.71 3.04 2.16
CA GLY A 68 3.64 1.60 2.24
C GLY A 68 4.59 1.02 3.26
N GLY A 69 4.25 -0.16 3.75
CA GLY A 69 5.10 -0.98 4.60
C GLY A 69 5.25 -2.37 4.02
N VAL A 70 6.42 -2.99 4.21
CA VAL A 70 6.70 -4.38 3.84
C VAL A 70 7.40 -5.11 4.98
N GLU A 71 6.95 -6.31 5.29
CA GLU A 71 7.63 -7.18 6.24
C GLU A 71 8.94 -7.70 5.66
N ARG A 72 10.00 -7.74 6.49
CA ARG A 72 11.26 -8.43 6.17
C ARG A 72 11.13 -9.94 6.41
N THR A 73 10.10 -10.54 5.82
CA THR A 73 9.79 -11.97 5.84
C THR A 73 9.82 -12.54 4.41
N PRO A 74 9.91 -13.87 4.23
CA PRO A 74 9.78 -14.48 2.90
C PRO A 74 8.46 -14.15 2.20
N GLU A 75 7.36 -14.04 2.96
CA GLU A 75 6.01 -13.76 2.46
C GLU A 75 5.86 -12.31 2.00
N ARG A 76 6.69 -11.40 2.54
CA ARG A 76 6.72 -9.97 2.20
C ARG A 76 5.32 -9.34 2.22
N LYS A 77 4.56 -9.57 3.29
CA LYS A 77 3.24 -8.95 3.46
C LYS A 77 3.38 -7.42 3.40
N VAL A 78 2.43 -6.76 2.74
CA VAL A 78 2.47 -5.31 2.51
C VAL A 78 1.14 -4.62 2.81
N PHE A 79 1.25 -3.34 3.15
CA PHE A 79 0.16 -2.37 2.95
C PHE A 79 0.63 -1.25 2.03
N LEU A 80 -0.28 -0.67 1.26
CA LEU A 80 -0.04 0.48 0.38
C LEU A 80 -1.26 1.41 0.41
N LEU A 81 -1.06 2.67 0.78
CA LEU A 81 -2.16 3.62 0.99
C LEU A 81 -1.88 4.94 0.29
N THR A 82 -2.85 5.41 -0.48
CA THR A 82 -2.81 6.76 -1.03
C THR A 82 -3.16 7.77 0.04
N VAL A 83 -2.34 8.80 0.21
CA VAL A 83 -2.55 9.87 1.19
C VAL A 83 -2.51 11.24 0.54
N PRO A 84 -3.24 12.23 1.09
CA PRO A 84 -3.23 13.59 0.57
C PRO A 84 -1.87 14.28 0.79
N ASN A 85 -1.17 13.94 1.87
CA ASN A 85 0.13 14.51 2.24
C ASN A 85 0.91 13.56 3.15
N ARG A 86 2.21 13.82 3.29
CA ARG A 86 3.16 13.01 4.09
C ARG A 86 3.55 13.67 5.42
N ASN A 87 2.64 14.41 6.04
CA ASN A 87 2.95 15.04 7.32
C ASN A 87 3.03 13.98 8.44
N GLN A 88 3.64 14.36 9.57
CA GLN A 88 3.85 13.48 10.71
C GLN A 88 2.56 12.84 11.23
N ASN A 89 1.45 13.59 11.27
CA ASN A 89 0.16 13.09 11.77
C ASN A 89 -0.39 12.00 10.86
N THR A 90 -0.33 12.20 9.55
CA THR A 90 -0.76 11.21 8.55
C THR A 90 0.08 9.94 8.65
N LEU A 91 1.41 10.07 8.76
CA LEU A 91 2.30 8.92 8.87
C LEU A 91 2.11 8.16 10.18
N LYS A 92 1.98 8.88 11.30
CA LYS A 92 1.73 8.26 12.61
C LYS A 92 0.44 7.47 12.60
N LEU A 93 -0.66 8.04 12.08
CA LEU A 93 -1.94 7.36 11.99
C LEU A 93 -1.85 6.07 11.16
N ILE A 94 -1.12 6.10 10.04
CA ILE A 94 -0.89 4.91 9.22
C ILE A 94 -0.11 3.85 9.99
N ILE A 95 0.97 4.22 10.67
CA ILE A 95 1.77 3.27 11.46
C ILE A 95 0.90 2.64 12.54
N ASP A 96 0.19 3.46 13.33
CA ASP A 96 -0.68 2.99 14.42
C ASP A 96 -1.81 2.06 13.91
N THR A 97 -2.29 2.26 12.68
CA THR A 97 -3.39 1.47 12.12
C THR A 97 -2.91 0.19 11.45
N PHE A 98 -1.80 0.24 10.72
CA PHE A 98 -1.38 -0.82 9.80
C PHE A 98 -0.17 -1.64 10.29
N VAL A 99 0.53 -1.20 11.34
CA VAL A 99 1.66 -1.93 11.92
C VAL A 99 1.29 -2.45 13.30
N LYS A 100 1.35 -3.77 13.47
CA LYS A 100 1.10 -4.44 14.75
C LYS A 100 2.33 -4.34 15.65
N ASP A 101 2.08 -4.15 16.95
CA ASP A 101 3.12 -4.18 17.97
C ASP A 101 3.77 -5.56 18.04
N GLY A 102 5.10 -5.59 18.18
CA GLY A 102 5.88 -6.81 18.33
C GLY A 102 6.03 -7.29 19.78
N ASN A 103 5.19 -6.80 20.70
CA ASN A 103 5.14 -7.24 22.08
C ASN A 103 3.94 -8.17 22.26
N ASP A 104 4.14 -9.29 22.96
CA ASP A 104 3.07 -10.21 23.40
C ASP A 104 2.12 -9.58 24.43
#